data_AF-A0A543NIY8-F1
#
_entry.id   AF-A0A543NIY8-F1
#
_cell.length_a   1.000
_cell.length_b   1.000
_cell.length_c   1.000
_cell.angle_alpha   90.00
_cell.angle_beta   90.00
_cell.angle_gamma   90.00
#
_symmetry.space_group_name_H-M   'P 1'
#
loop_
_entity.id
_entity.type
_entity.pdbx_description
1 polymer ?
#
loop_
_entity_poly.entity_id
_entity_poly.type
_entity_poly.pdbx_seq_one_letter_code
_entity_poly.pdbx_strand_id
1 'polypeptide(L)'
;MTVETPPSGMAGMAGYGSFLDENPVDTAWLQALSSLTVELRSWGLEARMDGVVGAVDAIAHMPVRRSQRVVLRPHRGRLWWWLRWSEYHSATAPLTPVGDTRRASRRIVRVLELP
;
A
#
# COMPACT_ATOMS: atom_id res chain seq x y z
N MET A 1 19.51 30.90 40.27
CA MET A 1 19.36 30.99 38.80
C MET A 1 20.50 30.20 38.19
N THR A 2 20.20 29.06 37.56
CA THR A 2 21.19 28.28 36.80
C THR A 2 20.51 27.86 35.50
N VAL A 3 21.17 28.19 34.39
CA VAL A 3 20.70 28.07 33.01
C VAL A 3 20.66 26.60 32.56
N GLU A 4 19.61 26.27 31.80
CA GLU A 4 19.43 24.98 31.12
C GLU A 4 20.42 24.79 29.95
N THR A 5 20.84 23.53 29.77
CA THR A 5 21.34 23.00 28.50
C THR A 5 20.60 21.68 28.22
N PRO A 6 19.94 21.48 27.06
CA PRO A 6 19.29 20.22 26.74
C PRO A 6 20.30 19.21 26.14
N PRO A 7 20.15 17.90 26.38
CA PRO A 7 20.89 16.90 25.61
C PRO A 7 20.22 16.69 24.24
N SER A 8 20.88 17.15 23.19
CA SER A 8 20.63 16.72 21.80
C SER A 8 21.34 15.39 21.54
N GLY A 9 20.61 14.40 21.01
CA GLY A 9 21.22 13.34 20.18
C GLY A 9 20.78 11.90 20.40
N MET A 10 19.96 11.43 19.45
CA MET A 10 19.93 10.07 18.85
C MET A 10 19.24 8.90 19.57
N ALA A 11 18.06 8.58 19.04
CA ALA A 11 17.70 7.29 18.43
C ALA A 11 18.34 6.02 19.03
N GLY A 12 17.72 5.50 20.08
CA GLY A 12 17.83 4.10 20.46
C GLY A 12 16.64 3.33 19.91
N MET A 13 16.86 2.49 18.91
CA MET A 13 15.94 1.42 18.49
C MET A 13 15.40 0.69 19.72
N ALA A 14 14.11 0.85 20.01
CA ALA A 14 13.43 0.04 21.02
C ALA A 14 12.64 -1.06 20.31
N GLY A 15 13.25 -2.25 20.26
CA GLY A 15 12.56 -3.53 20.37
C GLY A 15 11.56 -3.90 19.29
N TYR A 16 12.05 -4.45 18.17
CA TYR A 16 11.32 -5.52 17.47
C TYR A 16 11.32 -6.77 18.38
N GLY A 17 10.44 -6.76 19.38
CA GLY A 17 10.20 -7.86 20.29
C GLY A 17 8.78 -8.39 20.12
N SER A 18 8.71 -9.69 19.85
CA SER A 18 7.51 -10.55 19.88
C SER A 18 6.71 -10.68 18.59
N PHE A 19 7.20 -11.60 17.74
CA PHE A 19 6.34 -12.45 16.92
C PHE A 19 5.31 -13.14 17.84
N LEU A 20 4.02 -13.11 17.48
CA LEU A 20 2.83 -13.66 18.17
C LEU A 20 1.96 -12.70 18.99
N ASP A 21 1.99 -11.40 18.73
CA ASP A 21 0.81 -10.56 19.00
C ASP A 21 0.14 -10.27 17.65
N GLU A 22 -0.82 -11.12 17.26
CA GLU A 22 -1.59 -10.94 16.04
C GLU A 22 -2.44 -9.67 16.19
N ASN A 23 -1.87 -8.51 15.85
CA ASN A 23 -2.62 -7.27 15.84
C ASN A 23 -3.77 -7.43 14.83
N PRO A 24 -5.04 -7.29 15.25
CA PRO A 24 -6.18 -7.40 14.34
C PRO A 24 -6.09 -6.46 13.14
N VAL A 25 -5.35 -5.35 13.31
CA VAL A 25 -5.02 -4.41 12.23
C VAL A 25 -4.10 -5.03 11.19
N ASP A 26 -3.08 -5.81 11.59
CA ASP A 26 -2.15 -6.47 10.68
C ASP A 26 -2.85 -7.60 9.90
N THR A 27 -3.76 -8.34 10.53
CA THR A 27 -4.55 -9.36 9.85
C THR A 27 -5.54 -8.74 8.85
N ALA A 28 -6.26 -7.69 9.25
CA ALA A 28 -7.17 -6.99 8.33
C ALA A 28 -6.42 -6.30 7.18
N TRP A 29 -5.21 -5.81 7.45
CA TRP A 29 -4.30 -5.20 6.47
C TRP A 29 -3.82 -6.23 5.45
N LEU A 30 -3.29 -7.37 5.89
CA LEU A 30 -2.85 -8.46 5.02
C LEU A 30 -4.03 -9.03 4.23
N GLN A 31 -5.20 -9.17 4.85
CA GLN A 31 -6.41 -9.64 4.18
C GLN A 31 -6.84 -8.69 3.05
N ALA A 32 -6.76 -7.38 3.27
CA ALA A 32 -7.07 -6.39 2.25
C ALA A 32 -6.11 -6.49 1.05
N LEU A 33 -4.81 -6.60 1.31
CA LEU A 33 -3.78 -6.76 0.27
C LEU A 33 -3.98 -8.06 -0.53
N SER A 34 -4.26 -9.16 0.17
CA SER A 34 -4.56 -10.46 -0.43
C SER A 34 -5.80 -10.38 -1.32
N SER A 35 -6.87 -9.76 -0.82
CA SER A 35 -8.12 -9.58 -1.58
C SER A 35 -7.89 -8.78 -2.88
N LEU A 36 -7.12 -7.69 -2.81
CA LEU A 36 -6.77 -6.91 -4.00
C LEU A 36 -5.91 -7.71 -4.98
N THR A 37 -4.96 -8.48 -4.47
CA THR A 37 -4.10 -9.36 -5.28
C THR A 37 -4.92 -10.40 -6.03
N VAL A 38 -5.88 -11.06 -5.37
CA VAL A 38 -6.79 -12.03 -6.00
C VAL A 38 -7.65 -11.37 -7.07
N GLU A 39 -8.25 -10.21 -6.77
CA GLU A 39 -9.05 -9.46 -7.73
C GLU A 39 -8.24 -9.09 -8.96
N LEU A 40 -7.04 -8.52 -8.82
CA LEU A 40 -6.19 -8.15 -9.96
C LEU A 40 -5.80 -9.37 -10.81
N ARG A 41 -5.50 -10.51 -10.17
CA ARG A 41 -5.24 -11.77 -10.89
C ARG A 41 -6.46 -12.28 -11.65
N SER A 42 -7.67 -12.09 -11.12
CA SER A 42 -8.91 -12.44 -11.84
C SER A 42 -9.14 -11.59 -13.10
N TRP A 43 -8.53 -10.40 -13.17
CA TRP A 43 -8.47 -9.56 -14.38
C TRP A 43 -7.33 -9.95 -15.34
N GLY A 44 -6.58 -11.02 -15.05
CA GLY A 44 -5.45 -11.47 -15.88
C GLY A 44 -4.15 -10.69 -15.67
N LEU A 45 -4.07 -9.85 -14.62
CA LEU A 45 -2.85 -9.13 -14.27
C LEU A 45 -1.94 -10.00 -13.39
N GLU A 46 -0.64 -9.82 -13.54
CA GLU A 46 0.28 -10.25 -12.49
C GLU A 46 0.15 -9.29 -11.30
N ALA A 47 0.07 -9.83 -10.09
CA ALA A 47 -0.02 -9.04 -8.86
C ALA A 47 0.97 -9.55 -7.81
N ARG A 48 1.83 -8.63 -7.33
CA ARG A 48 2.83 -8.88 -6.28
C ARG A 48 2.51 -8.03 -5.06
N MET A 49 2.38 -8.68 -3.91
CA MET A 49 2.11 -8.03 -2.63
C MET A 49 3.42 -7.73 -1.89
N ASP A 50 3.51 -6.54 -1.30
CA ASP A 50 4.52 -6.16 -0.32
C ASP A 50 3.79 -5.83 1.00
N GLY A 51 3.75 -6.83 1.89
CA GLY A 51 3.07 -6.71 3.18
C GLY A 51 3.73 -5.72 4.14
N VAL A 52 5.04 -5.47 3.99
CA VAL A 52 5.82 -4.61 4.88
C VAL A 52 5.41 -3.15 4.70
N VAL A 53 5.25 -2.71 3.45
CA VAL A 53 4.85 -1.33 3.14
C VAL A 53 3.36 -1.19 2.82
N GLY A 54 2.63 -2.30 2.80
CA GLY A 54 1.22 -2.39 2.41
C GLY A 54 0.97 -1.97 0.98
N ALA A 55 1.73 -2.55 0.05
CA ALA A 55 1.58 -2.29 -1.37
C ALA A 55 1.18 -3.54 -2.15
N VAL A 56 0.54 -3.30 -3.29
CA VAL A 56 0.34 -4.29 -4.34
C VAL A 56 0.80 -3.67 -5.65
N ASP A 57 1.74 -4.33 -6.31
CA ASP A 57 2.18 -4.01 -7.67
C ASP A 57 1.34 -4.82 -8.66
N ALA A 58 0.55 -4.11 -9.47
CA ALA A 58 -0.19 -4.68 -10.59
C ALA A 58 0.63 -4.53 -11.87
N ILE A 59 0.78 -5.61 -12.63
CA ILE A 59 1.62 -5.66 -13.83
C ILE A 59 0.80 -6.22 -15.00
N ALA A 60 0.69 -5.44 -16.07
CA ALA A 60 0.19 -5.87 -17.36
C ALA A 60 1.39 -6.16 -18.28
N HIS A 61 1.40 -7.31 -18.96
CA HIS A 61 2.53 -7.72 -19.82
C HIS A 61 2.33 -7.40 -21.31
N MET A 62 1.08 -7.20 -21.75
CA MET A 62 0.75 -7.03 -23.16
C MET A 62 -0.18 -5.84 -23.37
N PRO A 63 -0.06 -5.11 -24.50
CA PRO A 63 0.97 -5.22 -25.53
C PRO A 63 2.32 -4.61 -25.12
N VAL A 64 2.34 -3.74 -24.10
CA VAL A 64 3.55 -3.15 -23.53
C VAL A 64 3.53 -3.42 -22.03
N ARG A 65 4.68 -3.82 -21.47
CA ARG A 65 4.80 -4.05 -20.03
C ARG A 65 4.56 -2.74 -19.28
N ARG A 66 3.51 -2.72 -18.45
CA ARG A 66 3.14 -1.59 -17.59
C ARG A 66 2.94 -2.06 -16.17
N SER A 67 3.39 -1.28 -15.21
CA SER A 67 3.23 -1.55 -13.80
C SER A 67 2.58 -0.38 -13.09
N GLN A 68 1.79 -0.70 -12.08
CA GLN A 68 1.10 0.27 -11.27
C GLN A 68 1.12 -0.19 -9.82
N ARG A 69 1.81 0.59 -8.97
CA ARG A 69 1.82 0.36 -7.53
C ARG A 69 0.60 0.97 -6.89
N VAL A 70 -0.05 0.21 -6.02
CA VAL A 70 -1.13 0.67 -5.16
C VAL A 70 -0.73 0.47 -3.71
N VAL A 71 -0.99 1.46 -2.87
CA VAL A 71 -0.63 1.42 -1.45
C VAL A 71 -1.86 1.60 -0.58
N LEU A 72 -1.90 0.86 0.54
CA LEU A 72 -2.91 1.01 1.56
C LEU A 72 -2.46 2.12 2.51
N ARG A 73 -3.27 3.18 2.67
CA ARG A 73 -2.95 4.29 3.59
C ARG A 73 -4.20 4.81 4.30
N PRO A 74 -4.06 5.27 5.55
CA PRO A 74 -5.13 5.99 6.24
C PRO A 74 -5.54 7.26 5.48
N HIS A 75 -6.85 7.48 5.34
CA HIS A 75 -7.45 8.69 4.80
C HIS A 75 -8.80 8.94 5.46
N ARG A 76 -8.99 10.13 6.03
CA ARG A 76 -10.27 10.55 6.68
C ARG A 76 -10.78 9.50 7.69
N GLY A 77 -9.89 8.97 8.52
CA GLY A 77 -10.24 8.00 9.58
C GLY A 77 -10.54 6.58 9.11
N ARG A 78 -10.29 6.24 7.84
CA ARG A 78 -10.46 4.88 7.29
C ARG A 78 -9.25 4.48 6.45
N LEU A 79 -9.09 3.19 6.16
CA LEU A 79 -8.09 2.73 5.21
C LEU A 79 -8.58 2.87 3.76
N TRP A 80 -7.70 3.33 2.88
CA TRP A 80 -7.97 3.58 1.47
C TRP A 80 -6.88 2.98 0.60
N TRP A 81 -7.27 2.57 -0.60
CA TRP A 81 -6.34 2.30 -1.68
C TRP A 81 -5.89 3.62 -2.31
N TRP A 82 -4.60 3.75 -2.57
CA TRP A 82 -4.00 4.91 -3.23
C TRP A 82 -3.18 4.46 -4.42
N LEU A 83 -3.40 5.10 -5.57
CA LEU A 83 -2.65 4.85 -6.79
C LEU A 83 -1.36 5.66 -6.77
N ARG A 84 -0.21 5.04 -7.06
CA ARG A 84 1.07 5.74 -7.21
C ARG A 84 1.43 5.87 -8.70
N TRP A 85 1.19 7.03 -9.29
CA TRP A 85 1.25 7.23 -10.75
C TRP A 85 2.62 7.06 -11.41
N SER A 86 3.72 7.00 -10.64
CA SER A 86 5.05 6.78 -11.20
C SER A 86 5.99 6.22 -10.15
N GLU A 87 6.94 5.39 -10.58
CA GLU A 87 8.09 4.96 -9.78
C GLU A 87 9.03 6.12 -9.41
N TYR A 88 8.98 7.21 -10.18
CA TYR A 88 9.76 8.44 -9.97
C TYR A 88 8.99 9.57 -9.25
N HIS A 89 7.65 9.55 -9.27
CA HIS A 89 6.85 10.60 -8.60
C HIS A 89 6.21 10.07 -7.32
N SER A 90 6.25 10.88 -6.27
CA SER A 90 5.60 10.63 -4.99
C SER A 90 4.09 10.91 -5.01
N ALA A 91 3.55 11.36 -6.15
CA ALA A 91 2.14 11.69 -6.29
C ALA A 91 1.27 10.45 -6.11
N THR A 92 0.57 10.40 -4.98
CA THR A 92 -0.44 9.39 -4.69
C THR A 92 -1.83 10.01 -4.77
N ALA A 93 -2.75 9.33 -5.46
CA ALA A 93 -4.14 9.76 -5.54
C ALA A 93 -5.04 8.73 -4.81
N PRO A 94 -5.95 9.16 -3.93
CA PRO A 94 -6.86 8.24 -3.27
C PRO A 94 -7.80 7.62 -4.30
N LEU A 95 -7.83 6.29 -4.39
CA LEU A 95 -8.70 5.55 -5.31
C LEU A 95 -10.08 5.33 -4.70
N THR A 96 -10.12 4.62 -3.58
CA THR A 96 -11.37 4.11 -2.99
C THR A 96 -11.11 3.60 -1.57
N PRO A 97 -12.12 3.57 -0.67
CA PRO A 97 -12.01 2.88 0.61
C PRO A 97 -11.64 1.40 0.44
N VAL A 98 -10.91 0.86 1.42
CA VAL A 98 -10.40 -0.53 1.37
C VAL A 98 -11.48 -1.58 1.16
N GLY A 99 -12.70 -1.35 1.67
CA GLY A 99 -13.83 -2.27 1.54
C GLY A 99 -14.39 -2.41 0.12
N ASP A 100 -13.96 -1.57 -0.84
CA ASP A 100 -14.38 -1.63 -2.24
C ASP A 100 -13.22 -2.04 -3.15
N THR A 101 -12.63 -3.19 -2.85
CA THR A 101 -11.50 -3.78 -3.58
C THR A 101 -11.81 -3.99 -5.07
N ARG A 102 -13.04 -4.37 -5.41
CA ARG A 102 -13.46 -4.57 -6.81
C ARG A 102 -13.48 -3.26 -7.60
N ARG A 103 -13.85 -2.13 -6.98
CA ARG A 103 -13.74 -0.82 -7.61
C ARG A 103 -12.28 -0.38 -7.75
N ALA A 104 -11.43 -0.71 -6.77
CA ALA A 104 -9.99 -0.47 -6.86
C ALA A 104 -9.39 -1.21 -8.05
N SER A 105 -9.60 -2.53 -8.15
CA SER A 105 -9.07 -3.36 -9.25
C SER A 105 -9.50 -2.86 -10.61
N ARG A 106 -10.80 -2.55 -10.80
CA ARG A 106 -11.31 -1.97 -12.05
C ARG A 106 -10.62 -0.66 -12.43
N ARG A 107 -10.34 0.23 -11.47
CA ARG A 107 -9.65 1.51 -11.74
C ARG A 107 -8.19 1.29 -12.11
N ILE A 108 -7.52 0.34 -11.46
CA ILE A 108 -6.12 0.00 -11.74
C ILE A 108 -5.99 -0.59 -13.15
N VAL A 109 -6.86 -1.53 -13.53
CA VAL A 109 -6.92 -2.11 -14.88
C VAL A 109 -7.06 -1.01 -15.92
N ARG A 110 -8.02 -0.09 -15.75
CA ARG A 110 -8.20 1.05 -16.65
C ARG A 110 -6.94 1.91 -16.79
N VAL A 111 -6.23 2.19 -15.70
CA VAL A 111 -4.98 2.97 -15.76
C VAL A 111 -3.91 2.25 -16.57
N LEU A 112 -3.81 0.92 -16.44
CA LEU A 112 -2.85 0.12 -17.19
C LEU A 112 -3.22 -0.01 -18.68
N GLU A 113 -4.52 0.03 -19.01
CA GLU A 113 -5.05 0.01 -20.38
C GLU A 113 -4.97 1.35 -21.12
N LEU A 114 -4.86 2.48 -20.41
CA LEU A 114 -4.76 3.80 -21.05
C LEU A 114 -3.47 3.93 -21.87
N PRO A 115 -3.54 4.33 -23.15
CA PRO A 115 -2.38 4.37 -24.05
C PRO A 115 -1.28 5.33 -23.58
#